data_AF-A0AAW9E9C5-F1
#
_entry.id   AF-A0AAW9E9C5-F1
#
_cell.length_a   1.000
_cell.length_b   1.000
_cell.length_c   1.000
_cell.angle_alpha   90.00
_cell.angle_beta   90.00
_cell.angle_gamma   90.00
#
_symmetry.space_group_name_H-M   'P 1'
#
loop_
_entity.id
_entity.type
_entity.pdbx_description
1 polymer ?
#
loop_
_entity_poly.entity_id
_entity_poly.type
_entity_poly.pdbx_seq_one_letter_code
_entity_poly.pdbx_strand_id
1 'polypeptide(L)' 'MRLSSNQIYTQRVDNITSSQSRWMTEGNKISSGRRVEKPSDDPMAASQAVMVKQSEARNQQYATARGFAKN' A
#
# COMPACT_ATOMS: atom_id res chain seq x y z
N MET A 1 37.58 -11.11 -21.13
CA MET A 1 36.90 -10.68 -19.89
C MET A 1 36.48 -9.20 -19.88
N ARG A 2 36.02 -8.60 -21.00
CA ARG A 2 35.45 -7.24 -21.03
C ARG A 2 33.92 -7.23 -20.90
N LEU A 3 33.27 -8.29 -21.38
CA LEU A 3 31.81 -8.42 -21.35
C LEU A 3 31.28 -8.64 -19.92
N SER A 4 31.90 -9.56 -19.17
CA SER A 4 31.52 -9.86 -17.78
C SER A 4 31.72 -8.67 -16.83
N SER A 5 32.76 -7.87 -17.02
CA SER A 5 33.00 -6.68 -16.17
C SER A 5 31.95 -5.58 -16.42
N ASN A 6 31.55 -5.37 -17.67
CA ASN A 6 30.45 -4.45 -17.99
C ASN A 6 29.12 -4.97 -17.45
N GLN A 7 28.83 -6.27 -17.55
CA GLN A 7 27.63 -6.86 -16.95
C GLN A 7 27.62 -6.75 -15.41
N ILE A 8 28.76 -6.96 -14.74
CA ILE A 8 28.88 -6.77 -13.28
C ILE A 8 28.67 -5.30 -12.91
N TYR A 9 29.20 -4.37 -13.70
CA TYR A 9 29.01 -2.94 -13.48
C TYR A 9 27.52 -2.55 -13.64
N THR A 10 26.87 -2.99 -14.72
CA THR A 10 25.44 -2.74 -14.94
C THR A 10 24.59 -3.34 -13.82
N GLN A 11 24.86 -4.59 -13.41
CA GLN A 11 24.15 -5.22 -12.29
C GLN A 11 24.32 -4.46 -10.95
N ARG A 12 25.49 -3.85 -10.73
CA ARG A 12 25.72 -2.99 -9.55
C ARG A 12 24.94 -1.69 -9.64
N VAL A 13 24.91 -1.05 -10.81
CA VAL A 13 24.12 0.17 -11.04
C VAL A 13 22.62 -0.10 -10.91
N ASP A 14 22.13 -1.25 -11.39
CA ASP A 14 20.73 -1.67 -11.23
C ASP A 14 20.39 -1.92 -9.74
N ASN A 15 21.31 -2.52 -8.98
CA ASN A 15 21.15 -2.69 -7.53
C ASN A 15 21.10 -1.35 -6.78
N ILE A 16 21.94 -0.39 -7.17
CA ILE A 16 21.94 0.95 -6.58
C ILE A 16 20.63 1.66 -6.91
N THR A 17 20.21 1.62 -8.19
CA THR A 17 18.99 2.28 -8.66
C THR A 17 17.73 1.69 -8.01
N SER A 18 17.67 0.36 -7.88
CA SER A 18 16.57 -0.30 -7.17
C SER A 18 16.57 0.01 -5.67
N SER A 19 17.74 0.13 -5.03
CA SER A 19 17.86 0.55 -3.63
C SER A 19 17.40 2.00 -3.42
N GLN A 20 17.74 2.90 -4.35
CA GLN A 20 17.30 4.30 -4.32
C GLN A 20 15.77 4.43 -4.49
N SER A 21 15.20 3.65 -5.41
CA SER A 21 13.74 3.59 -5.63
C SER A 21 13.00 3.04 -4.41
N ARG A 22 13.54 1.99 -3.77
CA ARG A 22 13.01 1.47 -2.50
C ARG A 22 13.07 2.52 -1.40
N TRP A 23 14.19 3.23 -1.25
CA TRP A 23 14.33 4.29 -0.26
C TRP A 23 13.31 5.42 -0.47
N MET A 24 13.09 5.86 -1.71
CA MET A 24 12.03 6.83 -2.04
C MET A 24 10.64 6.31 -1.70
N THR A 25 10.37 5.04 -1.99
CA THR A 25 9.07 4.40 -1.71
C THR A 25 8.83 4.29 -0.21
N GLU A 26 9.82 3.87 0.57
CA GLU A 26 9.72 3.81 2.03
C GLU A 26 9.62 5.21 2.65
N GLY A 27 10.32 6.21 2.10
CA GLY A 27 10.17 7.61 2.49
C GLY A 27 8.73 8.12 2.29
N ASN A 28 8.11 7.77 1.17
CA ASN A 28 6.71 8.09 0.92
C ASN A 28 5.76 7.38 1.90
N LYS A 29 5.99 6.10 2.20
CA LYS A 29 5.21 5.33 3.19
C LYS A 29 5.31 5.92 4.60
N ILE A 30 6.49 6.41 4.99
CA ILE A 30 6.68 7.09 6.27
C ILE A 30 5.92 8.42 6.29
N SER A 31 5.97 9.19 5.20
CA SER A 31 5.27 10.47 5.07
C SER A 31 3.75 10.34 5.14
N SER A 32 3.17 9.25 4.62
CA SER A 32 1.71 9.00 4.69
C SER A 32 1.20 8.63 6.06
N GLY A 33 2.06 8.05 6.90
CA GLY A 33 1.65 7.34 8.11
C GLY A 33 0.71 6.13 7.86
N ARG A 34 0.56 5.66 6.62
CA ARG A 34 -0.31 4.54 6.23
C ARG A 34 0.53 3.42 5.65
N ARG A 35 0.42 2.23 6.23
CA ARG A 35 1.14 1.01 5.80
C ARG A 35 0.83 0.62 4.34
N VAL A 36 -0.33 1.02 3.83
CA VAL A 36 -0.78 0.80 2.45
C VAL A 36 -1.32 2.13 1.93
N GLU A 37 -0.54 2.85 1.14
CA GLU A 37 -1.00 4.09 0.49
C GLU A 37 -1.82 3.83 -0.76
N LYS A 38 -1.36 2.86 -1.57
CA LYS A 38 -1.93 2.56 -2.86
C LYS A 38 -2.55 1.16 -2.84
N PRO A 39 -3.75 0.96 -3.42
CA PRO A 39 -4.31 -0.37 -3.63
C PRO A 39 -3.38 -1.31 -4.43
N SER A 40 -2.43 -0.75 -5.18
CA SER A 40 -1.39 -1.48 -5.90
C SER A 40 -0.30 -2.08 -5.01
N ASP A 41 -0.03 -1.49 -3.84
CA ASP A 41 1.06 -1.92 -2.95
C ASP A 41 0.67 -3.18 -2.15
N ASP A 42 -0.63 -3.35 -1.85
CA ASP A 42 -1.18 -4.57 -1.24
C ASP A 42 -2.68 -4.69 -1.59
N PRO A 43 -3.04 -5.35 -2.70
CA PRO A 43 -4.43 -5.49 -3.13
C PRO A 43 -5.26 -6.33 -2.14
N MET A 44 -4.61 -7.20 -1.35
CA MET A 44 -5.29 -8.06 -0.38
C MET A 44 -5.67 -7.25 0.87
N ALA A 45 -4.73 -6.47 1.42
CA ALA A 45 -5.03 -5.57 2.53
C ALA A 45 -6.01 -4.47 2.14
N ALA A 46 -5.92 -3.94 0.91
CA ALA A 46 -6.89 -2.98 0.40
C ALA A 46 -8.31 -3.58 0.32
N SER A 47 -8.45 -4.81 -0.19
CA SER A 47 -9.73 -5.51 -0.27
C SER A 47 -10.34 -5.78 1.11
N GLN A 48 -9.51 -6.19 2.08
CA GLN A 48 -9.95 -6.37 3.47
C GLN A 48 -10.40 -5.03 4.09
N ALA A 49 -9.64 -3.95 3.89
CA ALA A 49 -10.01 -2.63 4.39
C ALA A 49 -11.33 -2.13 3.77
N VAL A 50 -11.58 -2.38 2.49
CA VAL A 50 -12.85 -2.05 1.82
C VAL A 50 -14.01 -2.89 2.40
N MET A 51 -13.84 -4.19 2.58
CA MET A 51 -14.88 -5.04 3.18
C MET A 51 -15.22 -4.62 4.62
N VAL A 52 -14.21 -4.27 5.42
CA VAL A 52 -14.40 -3.75 6.78
C VAL A 52 -15.18 -2.43 6.76
N LYS A 53 -14.78 -1.48 5.91
CA LYS A 53 -15.49 -0.21 5.75
C LYS A 53 -16.94 -0.39 5.29
N GLN A 54 -17.18 -1.33 4.38
CA GLN A 54 -18.53 -1.61 3.90
C GLN A 54 -19.40 -2.25 5.00
N SER A 55 -18.83 -3.15 5.80
CA SER A 55 -19.50 -3.74 6.96
C SER A 55 -19.84 -2.68 8.01
N GLU A 56 -18.89 -1.78 8.30
CA GLU A 56 -19.08 -0.67 9.22
C GLU A 56 -20.17 0.31 8.74
N ALA A 57 -20.17 0.68 7.46
CA ALA A 57 -21.20 1.55 6.87
C ALA A 57 -22.60 0.93 6.98
N ARG A 58 -22.74 -0.39 6.73
CA ARG A 58 -24.03 -1.08 6.94
C ARG A 58 -24.44 -1.10 8.40
N ASN A 59 -23.49 -1.33 9.32
CA ASN A 59 -23.78 -1.30 10.75
C ASN A 59 -24.22 0.08 11.23
N GLN A 60 -23.61 1.16 10.71
CA GLN A 60 -24.05 2.53 10.97
C GLN A 60 -25.47 2.76 10.45
N GLN A 61 -25.80 2.28 9.25
CA GLN A 61 -27.15 2.38 8.69
C GLN A 61 -28.19 1.60 9.52
N TYR A 62 -27.85 0.41 10.02
CA TYR A 62 -28.71 -0.31 10.95
C TYR A 62 -28.81 0.38 12.32
N ALA A 63 -27.75 1.04 12.80
CA ALA A 63 -27.80 1.82 14.03
C ALA A 63 -28.70 3.05 13.91
N THR A 64 -28.62 3.79 12.80
CA THR A 64 -29.50 4.94 12.54
C THR A 64 -30.96 4.49 12.37
N ALA A 65 -31.22 3.43 11.61
CA ALA A 65 -32.56 2.86 11.47
C ALA A 65 -33.17 2.44 12.82
N ARG A 66 -32.37 1.82 13.71
CA ARG A 66 -32.80 1.49 15.09
C ARG A 66 -33.07 2.73 15.92
N GLY A 67 -32.30 3.80 15.74
CA GLY A 67 -32.54 5.09 16.40
C GLY A 67 -33.84 5.76 15.96
N PHE A 68 -34.14 5.73 14.66
CA PHE A 68 -35.39 6.26 14.11
C PHE A 68 -36.61 5.43 14.55
N ALA A 69 -36.51 4.11 14.63
CA ALA A 69 -37.62 3.25 15.05
C ALA A 69 -37.92 3.28 16.56
N LYS A 70 -37.03 3.88 17.37
CA LYS A 70 -37.19 4.00 18.82
C LYS A 70 -37.90 5.31 19.25
N ASN A 71 -37.97 6.31 18.36
CA ASN A 71 -38.80 7.51 18.53
C ASN A 71 -40.14 7.35 17.80
#